data_AF-A0AAD9E0U4-F1
#
_entry.id   AF-A0AAD9E0U4-F1
#
_cell.length_a   1.000
_cell.length_b   1.000
_cell.length_c   1.000
_cell.angle_alpha   90.00
_cell.angle_beta   90.00
_cell.angle_gamma   90.00
#
_symmetry.space_group_name_H-M   'P 1'
#
loop_
_entity.id
_entity.type
_entity.pdbx_description
1 polymer ?
#
loop_
_entity_poly.entity_id
_entity_poly.type
_entity_poly.pdbx_seq_one_letter_code
_entity_poly.pdbx_strand_id
1 'polypeptide(L)'
;MVIVSFAQAIDQSITWFGVNFVFCIAPQLSTTFWNRLGSARAALSVCVWRRGPGAAQLRTGRIGVARPRCGCAAEGGRSGCAGGGMSGQAGPRGRRGLRAEREQGVDTACWLSPAVLRRLVELPAPVLSRHQLKRLEEHRYSSAGRSLLEPIMQRYWEWLVCRMPAWIAPNLITIVGLVTNIFTTLVLVYYCPTATEQAPLWAYLLCAVGLFVYQSLDAIDGKQARRTNSSSPLGELFDHGCDSLSTVFVVLGTSIAVQLGTNPDWMFFCCFAGMFMFYCAHWQTYVSGTLRFGIIDVTEVQIFIIIMYLLAAMGGSTFWQALIPVLNIQMKIVPAICTFVGAVLSCTNYFRVIFTGGVGKNGSTIAGTSVLSPVLHIGSVIVLAMMIYKKSAIRLFENHPCLYILAFGFVSAKITNKLVVAHMTKSEMHLHDIAFLGPGLLFLDQYFNSFIDEYLVLWIALVLSLFDLVRYCVSVCNQIASHLHIFVFKIKPLSTVAAQ
;
A
#
# COMPACT_ATOMS: atom_id res chain seq x y z
N MET A 1 29.36 2.83 11.84
CA MET A 1 29.35 4.31 11.87
C MET A 1 28.19 4.88 11.04
N VAL A 2 28.02 4.48 9.76
CA VAL A 2 26.89 4.89 8.89
C VAL A 2 25.50 4.55 9.45
N ILE A 3 25.31 3.40 10.10
CA ILE A 3 24.02 2.99 10.69
C ILE A 3 23.65 3.85 11.92
N VAL A 4 24.64 4.30 12.69
CA VAL A 4 24.41 5.16 13.87
C VAL A 4 24.08 6.58 13.42
N SER A 5 24.75 7.08 12.37
CA SER A 5 24.42 8.37 11.75
C SER A 5 23.04 8.36 11.07
N PHE A 6 22.62 7.23 10.50
CA PHE A 6 21.26 7.06 9.92
C PHE A 6 20.18 7.03 11.01
N ALA A 7 20.43 6.33 12.12
CA ALA A 7 19.51 6.31 13.27
C ALA A 7 19.42 7.70 13.95
N GLN A 8 20.53 8.42 14.10
CA GLN A 8 20.54 9.79 14.64
C GLN A 8 19.88 10.80 13.70
N ALA A 9 20.04 10.64 12.38
CA ALA A 9 19.33 11.47 11.40
C ALA A 9 17.83 11.22 11.41
N ILE A 10 17.38 9.97 11.59
CA ILE A 10 15.96 9.62 11.76
C ILE A 10 15.41 10.18 13.08
N ASP A 11 16.15 10.04 14.18
CA ASP A 11 15.71 10.53 15.49
C ASP A 11 15.60 12.06 15.54
N GLN A 12 16.57 12.77 14.93
CA GLN A 12 16.51 14.22 14.72
C GLN A 12 15.40 14.61 13.73
N SER A 13 15.15 13.81 12.69
CA SER A 13 14.06 14.09 11.74
C SER A 13 12.67 13.87 12.34
N ILE A 14 12.50 12.88 13.22
CA ILE A 14 11.23 12.61 13.92
C ILE A 14 10.93 13.70 14.96
N THR A 15 11.95 14.16 15.70
CA THR A 15 11.78 15.32 16.61
C THR A 15 11.57 16.63 15.84
N TRP A 16 12.21 16.79 14.68
CA TRP A 16 11.98 17.94 13.80
C TRP A 16 10.60 17.89 13.13
N PHE A 17 10.11 16.72 12.70
CA PHE A 17 8.76 16.53 12.16
C PHE A 17 7.68 16.77 13.22
N GLY A 18 7.84 16.23 14.43
CA GLY A 18 6.83 16.38 15.50
C GLY A 18 6.70 17.83 15.99
N VAL A 19 7.79 18.60 15.96
CA VAL A 19 7.79 19.99 16.44
C VAL A 19 7.51 20.98 15.31
N ASN A 20 8.18 20.90 14.16
CA ASN A 20 8.06 21.91 13.10
C ASN A 20 6.86 21.73 12.16
N PHE A 21 6.28 20.53 12.04
CA PHE A 21 5.06 20.32 11.24
C PHE A 21 3.85 21.04 11.85
N VAL A 22 3.82 21.21 13.19
CA VAL A 22 2.80 22.00 13.88
C VAL A 22 3.08 23.50 13.80
N PHE A 23 4.36 23.92 13.79
CA PHE A 23 4.73 25.34 13.73
C PHE A 23 4.66 25.97 12.33
N CYS A 24 4.77 25.20 11.23
CA CYS A 24 4.77 25.76 9.87
C CYS A 24 3.38 26.13 9.32
N ILE A 25 2.28 25.76 9.99
CA ILE A 25 0.91 25.94 9.44
C ILE A 25 0.11 27.05 10.17
N ALA A 26 0.61 27.62 11.26
CA ALA A 26 -0.14 28.63 12.02
C ALA A 26 0.62 29.95 12.28
N PRO A 27 0.92 30.77 11.26
CA PRO A 27 1.44 32.11 11.50
C PRO A 27 0.28 33.11 11.63
N GLN A 28 -0.66 32.93 12.58
CA GLN A 28 -1.73 33.93 12.79
C GLN A 28 -2.51 33.87 14.11
N LEU A 29 -2.05 33.14 15.14
CA LEU A 29 -2.70 33.15 16.47
C LEU A 29 -1.82 33.87 17.50
N SER A 30 -2.42 34.83 18.20
CA SER A 30 -1.73 35.85 18.99
C SER A 30 -0.84 35.30 20.13
N THR A 31 0.24 36.02 20.40
CA THR A 31 1.25 35.81 21.44
C THR A 31 0.70 35.57 22.86
N THR A 32 -0.55 35.95 23.12
CA THR A 32 -1.25 35.76 24.39
C THR A 32 -1.63 34.31 24.70
N PHE A 33 -1.83 33.46 23.69
CA PHE A 33 -2.16 32.04 23.89
C PHE A 33 -0.93 31.24 24.39
N TRP A 34 0.25 31.55 23.87
CA TRP A 34 1.49 30.82 24.17
C TRP A 34 2.07 31.13 25.55
N ASN A 35 1.86 32.34 26.08
CA ASN A 35 2.29 32.70 27.44
C ASN A 35 1.55 31.90 28.53
N ARG A 36 0.34 31.39 28.24
CA ARG A 36 -0.39 30.49 29.16
C ARG A 36 0.05 29.02 29.07
N LEU A 37 0.69 28.60 27.96
CA LEU A 37 1.22 27.24 27.81
C LEU A 37 2.65 27.10 28.39
N GLY A 38 3.43 28.18 28.40
CA GLY A 38 4.79 28.19 28.94
C GLY A 38 4.88 27.88 30.45
N SER A 39 3.84 28.20 31.22
CA SER A 39 3.80 27.91 32.66
C SER A 39 3.57 26.42 32.99
N ALA A 40 3.03 25.64 32.06
CA ALA A 40 2.80 24.20 32.25
C ALA A 40 4.06 23.34 32.03
N ARG A 41 5.11 23.88 31.39
CA ARG A 41 6.38 23.16 31.12
C ARG A 41 7.28 23.01 32.36
N ALA A 42 7.05 23.78 33.41
CA ALA A 42 7.87 23.71 34.64
C ALA A 42 7.49 22.55 35.58
N ALA A 43 6.35 21.89 35.37
CA ALA A 43 5.83 20.88 36.29
C ALA A 43 6.16 19.41 35.91
N LEU A 44 6.84 19.15 34.79
CA LEU A 44 7.03 17.78 34.26
C LEU A 44 8.48 17.30 34.15
N SER A 45 9.45 18.03 34.70
CA SER A 45 10.88 17.63 34.67
C SER A 45 11.40 17.20 36.05
N VAL A 46 10.84 16.14 36.65
CA VAL A 46 11.56 15.29 37.62
C VAL A 46 11.00 13.88 37.56
N CYS A 47 11.61 13.00 36.78
CA CYS A 47 11.72 11.55 37.03
C CYS A 47 12.51 10.90 35.88
N VAL A 48 13.82 11.17 35.83
CA VAL A 48 14.75 10.40 35.00
C VAL A 48 15.43 9.34 35.86
N TRP A 49 15.23 8.10 35.42
CA TRP A 49 15.87 6.85 35.79
C TRP A 49 17.37 7.00 36.13
N ARG A 50 17.77 6.66 37.37
CA ARG A 50 19.17 6.34 37.74
C ARG A 50 19.30 4.83 37.92
N ARG A 51 20.18 4.19 37.13
CA ARG A 51 20.70 2.84 37.39
C ARG A 51 21.82 2.91 38.44
N GLY A 52 21.83 1.97 39.38
CA GLY A 52 22.96 1.65 40.26
C GLY A 52 22.70 0.35 41.04
N PRO A 53 23.73 -0.48 41.32
CA PRO A 53 23.61 -1.93 41.56
C PRO A 53 23.60 -2.32 43.05
N GLY A 54 23.18 -3.55 43.37
CA GLY A 54 23.47 -4.16 44.67
C GLY A 54 22.42 -5.13 45.18
N ALA A 55 22.86 -6.33 45.56
CA ALA A 55 22.08 -7.47 46.02
C ALA A 55 21.47 -7.29 47.43
N ALA A 56 20.35 -7.97 47.70
CA ALA A 56 20.06 -8.60 48.99
C ALA A 56 18.89 -9.59 48.87
N GLN A 57 19.12 -10.80 49.36
CA GLN A 57 18.12 -11.83 49.63
C GLN A 57 17.07 -11.35 50.63
N LEU A 58 15.81 -11.82 50.51
CA LEU A 58 15.04 -12.33 51.65
C LEU A 58 13.79 -13.14 51.20
N ARG A 59 13.91 -14.44 51.50
CA ARG A 59 12.95 -15.50 51.84
C ARG A 59 11.42 -15.29 51.78
N THR A 60 10.84 -16.43 51.35
CA THR A 60 9.65 -17.18 51.87
C THR A 60 8.24 -16.80 51.44
N GLY A 61 7.56 -17.82 50.88
CA GLY A 61 6.12 -17.86 50.65
C GLY A 61 5.69 -18.99 49.71
N ARG A 62 5.88 -20.26 50.12
CA ARG A 62 5.23 -21.43 49.48
C ARG A 62 3.76 -21.46 49.90
N ILE A 63 2.84 -21.54 48.94
CA ILE A 63 1.63 -22.39 49.02
C ILE A 63 1.40 -22.97 47.63
N GLY A 64 1.34 -24.31 47.54
CA GLY A 64 1.10 -25.06 46.31
C GLY A 64 -0.32 -25.62 46.23
N VAL A 65 -0.46 -26.62 45.35
CA VAL A 65 -1.65 -27.49 45.08
C VAL A 65 -2.57 -26.90 44.00
N ALA A 66 -3.00 -27.56 42.90
CA ALA A 66 -2.95 -28.94 42.44
C ALA A 66 -2.92 -29.02 40.89
N ARG A 67 -2.36 -30.12 40.36
CA ARG A 67 -2.75 -30.73 39.08
C ARG A 67 -3.71 -31.88 39.36
N PRO A 68 -4.49 -32.30 38.34
CA PRO A 68 -4.65 -33.73 38.09
C PRO A 68 -4.16 -34.14 36.70
N ARG A 69 -3.43 -35.26 36.67
CA ARG A 69 -3.25 -36.12 35.49
C ARG A 69 -4.40 -37.12 35.48
N CYS A 70 -4.83 -37.53 34.29
CA CYS A 70 -5.41 -38.85 34.03
C CYS A 70 -4.73 -39.39 32.76
N GLY A 71 -4.28 -40.64 32.82
CA GLY A 71 -3.77 -41.40 31.69
C GLY A 71 -4.72 -42.53 31.33
N CYS A 72 -4.46 -43.20 30.20
CA CYS A 72 -4.74 -44.62 29.99
C CYS A 72 -3.93 -45.10 28.77
N ALA A 73 -3.43 -46.34 28.90
CA ALA A 73 -2.60 -47.08 27.97
C ALA A 73 -3.43 -47.99 27.04
N ALA A 74 -2.83 -48.48 25.95
CA ALA A 74 -3.08 -49.83 25.40
C ALA A 74 -1.99 -50.22 24.37
N GLU A 75 -1.64 -51.51 24.40
CA GLU A 75 -0.54 -52.21 23.74
C GLU A 75 -0.89 -52.84 22.37
N GLY A 76 0.15 -53.37 21.70
CA GLY A 76 0.11 -54.50 20.75
C GLY A 76 0.56 -54.12 19.33
N GLY A 77 1.52 -54.75 18.64
CA GLY A 77 2.26 -56.00 18.82
C GLY A 77 2.32 -56.76 17.47
N ARG A 78 3.50 -57.34 17.13
CA ARG A 78 3.83 -58.37 16.09
C ARG A 78 4.15 -57.87 14.67
N SER A 79 5.43 -57.94 14.20
CA SER A 79 6.20 -59.08 13.61
C SER A 79 5.80 -59.38 12.16
N GLY A 80 6.65 -59.62 11.15
CA GLY A 80 8.08 -59.88 11.02
C GLY A 80 8.36 -60.41 9.60
N CYS A 81 9.63 -60.76 9.32
CA CYS A 81 10.19 -61.43 8.13
C CYS A 81 10.40 -60.57 6.86
N ALA A 82 11.40 -60.77 5.99
CA ALA A 82 12.77 -61.36 5.97
C ALA A 82 13.09 -61.62 4.49
N GLY A 83 14.38 -61.57 4.10
CA GLY A 83 14.90 -61.96 2.78
C GLY A 83 15.34 -60.75 1.96
N GLY A 84 16.63 -60.48 1.74
CA GLY A 84 17.62 -61.33 1.07
C GLY A 84 17.53 -61.06 -0.43
N GLY A 85 18.56 -60.77 -1.22
CA GLY A 85 19.99 -60.63 -1.07
C GLY A 85 20.59 -60.44 -2.49
N MET A 86 21.81 -59.93 -2.53
CA MET A 86 22.83 -60.10 -3.59
C MET A 86 22.79 -59.34 -4.93
N SER A 87 24.03 -58.94 -5.26
CA SER A 87 24.66 -58.62 -6.57
C SER A 87 24.76 -57.13 -6.92
N GLY A 88 25.92 -56.51 -7.17
CA GLY A 88 27.30 -57.01 -7.29
C GLY A 88 27.90 -56.67 -8.67
N GLN A 89 28.83 -55.71 -8.68
CA GLN A 89 29.95 -55.53 -9.65
C GLN A 89 29.60 -55.19 -11.12
N ALA A 90 30.52 -54.74 -11.98
CA ALA A 90 31.64 -53.79 -11.96
C ALA A 90 32.17 -53.69 -13.42
N GLY A 91 32.35 -52.47 -13.95
CA GLY A 91 33.28 -52.07 -15.03
C GLY A 91 33.13 -52.67 -16.45
N PRO A 92 34.10 -52.42 -17.37
CA PRO A 92 34.47 -51.10 -17.92
C PRO A 92 34.74 -51.12 -19.46
N ARG A 93 35.09 -49.94 -20.04
CA ARG A 93 35.90 -49.65 -21.27
C ARG A 93 35.19 -48.97 -22.46
N GLY A 94 35.53 -47.68 -22.65
CA GLY A 94 36.42 -47.20 -23.73
C GLY A 94 35.85 -46.91 -25.12
N ARG A 95 35.95 -45.65 -25.58
CA ARG A 95 36.84 -45.21 -26.70
C ARG A 95 36.68 -43.71 -27.02
N ARG A 96 37.81 -43.10 -27.37
CA ARG A 96 37.99 -41.73 -27.85
C ARG A 96 37.36 -41.51 -29.22
N GLY A 97 36.85 -40.30 -29.45
CA GLY A 97 36.60 -39.71 -30.77
C GLY A 97 36.80 -38.19 -30.69
N LEU A 98 37.87 -37.71 -31.33
CA LEU A 98 38.15 -36.29 -31.57
C LEU A 98 37.31 -35.80 -32.76
N ARG A 99 36.64 -34.64 -32.65
CA ARG A 99 36.54 -33.68 -33.77
C ARG A 99 36.02 -32.29 -33.38
N ALA A 100 36.81 -31.31 -33.81
CA ALA A 100 36.45 -30.02 -34.39
C ALA A 100 35.81 -28.96 -33.47
N GLU A 101 36.66 -27.96 -33.15
CA GLU A 101 36.25 -26.58 -32.90
C GLU A 101 35.33 -26.09 -34.01
N ARG A 102 34.21 -25.47 -33.62
CA ARG A 102 33.39 -24.65 -34.48
C ARG A 102 33.13 -23.34 -33.75
N GLU A 103 33.65 -22.27 -34.34
CA GLU A 103 33.47 -20.88 -33.93
C GLU A 103 31.99 -20.60 -33.61
N GLN A 104 31.72 -20.20 -32.37
CA GLN A 104 30.41 -19.65 -31.99
C GLN A 104 30.44 -18.16 -32.27
N GLY A 105 29.82 -17.78 -33.39
CA GLY A 105 29.43 -16.42 -33.68
C GLY A 105 28.55 -15.87 -32.55
N VAL A 106 28.83 -14.63 -32.18
CA VAL A 106 28.07 -13.85 -31.21
C VAL A 106 26.72 -13.51 -31.84
N ASP A 107 25.72 -14.37 -31.63
CA ASP A 107 24.34 -14.04 -31.92
C ASP A 107 23.85 -13.00 -30.91
N THR A 108 23.58 -11.81 -31.42
CA THR A 108 22.94 -10.70 -30.72
C THR A 108 21.57 -11.15 -30.22
N ALA A 109 21.51 -11.51 -28.95
CA ALA A 109 20.29 -11.93 -28.28
C ALA A 109 19.22 -10.84 -28.37
N CYS A 110 18.14 -11.14 -29.10
CA CYS A 110 16.92 -10.35 -29.11
C CYS A 110 16.30 -10.40 -27.70
N TRP A 111 16.46 -9.32 -26.94
CA TRP A 111 15.96 -9.15 -25.56
C TRP A 111 14.43 -9.24 -25.42
N LEU A 112 13.69 -9.39 -26.53
CA LEU A 112 12.23 -9.38 -26.59
C LEU A 112 11.59 -10.76 -26.81
N SER A 113 12.35 -11.87 -26.71
CA SER A 113 11.71 -13.19 -26.84
C SER A 113 10.73 -13.46 -25.68
N PRO A 114 9.57 -14.10 -25.94
CA PRO A 114 8.60 -14.47 -24.90
C PRO A 114 9.21 -15.30 -23.77
N ALA A 115 10.30 -16.04 -24.05
CA ALA A 115 11.02 -16.86 -23.08
C ALA A 115 11.85 -16.02 -22.07
N VAL A 116 12.44 -14.90 -22.49
CA VAL A 116 13.16 -13.97 -21.59
C VAL A 116 12.17 -13.22 -20.70
N LEU A 117 11.05 -12.78 -21.27
CA LEU A 117 9.92 -12.22 -20.50
C LEU A 117 9.37 -13.23 -19.49
N ARG A 118 9.24 -14.51 -19.87
CA ARG A 118 8.83 -15.58 -18.97
C ARG A 118 9.85 -15.82 -17.85
N ARG A 119 11.16 -15.77 -18.14
CA ARG A 119 12.23 -15.88 -17.13
C ARG A 119 12.35 -14.67 -16.19
N LEU A 120 12.04 -13.47 -16.67
CA LEU A 120 11.95 -12.27 -15.82
C LEU A 120 10.73 -12.33 -14.88
N VAL A 121 9.67 -13.03 -15.31
CA VAL A 121 8.43 -13.29 -14.55
C VAL A 121 8.52 -14.56 -13.69
N GLU A 122 9.43 -15.50 -13.99
CA GLU A 122 9.71 -16.67 -13.17
C GLU A 122 10.19 -16.21 -11.79
N LEU A 123 9.31 -16.40 -10.80
CA LEU A 123 9.41 -15.93 -9.43
C LEU A 123 10.69 -16.48 -8.76
N PRO A 124 11.73 -15.67 -8.50
CA PRO A 124 12.78 -16.08 -7.60
C PRO A 124 12.27 -15.86 -6.17
N ALA A 125 12.38 -16.92 -5.38
CA ALA A 125 11.93 -17.06 -4.00
C ALA A 125 10.41 -16.84 -3.76
N PRO A 126 9.78 -17.73 -2.97
CA PRO A 126 8.40 -17.51 -2.54
C PRO A 126 8.33 -16.25 -1.67
N VAL A 127 7.52 -15.29 -2.11
CA VAL A 127 7.24 -14.04 -1.38
C VAL A 127 6.57 -14.32 -0.03
N LEU A 128 5.71 -15.33 0.04
CA LEU A 128 5.06 -15.76 1.27
C LEU A 128 5.66 -17.06 1.79
N SER A 129 5.97 -17.08 3.08
CA SER A 129 6.36 -18.32 3.76
C SER A 129 5.17 -19.28 3.89
N ARG A 130 5.45 -20.59 4.01
CA ARG A 130 4.40 -21.61 4.27
C ARG A 130 3.59 -21.30 5.53
N HIS A 131 4.20 -20.68 6.53
CA HIS A 131 3.53 -20.32 7.77
C HIS A 131 2.59 -19.12 7.58
N GLN A 132 2.96 -18.12 6.78
CA GLN A 132 2.06 -17.02 6.40
C GLN A 132 0.86 -17.53 5.61
N LEU A 133 1.09 -18.45 4.66
CA LEU A 133 0.04 -19.09 3.88
C LEU A 133 -0.97 -19.83 4.77
N LYS A 134 -0.52 -20.62 5.75
CA LYS A 134 -1.42 -21.27 6.72
C LYS A 134 -2.24 -20.28 7.55
N ARG A 135 -1.61 -19.19 8.03
CA ARG A 135 -2.32 -18.14 8.77
C ARG A 135 -3.37 -17.42 7.93
N LEU A 136 -3.14 -17.33 6.61
CA LEU A 136 -4.09 -16.75 5.67
C LEU A 136 -5.39 -17.57 5.58
N GLU A 137 -5.34 -18.90 5.71
CA GLU A 137 -6.55 -19.75 5.71
C GLU A 137 -7.47 -19.45 6.91
N GLU A 138 -6.87 -19.02 8.03
CA GLU A 138 -7.57 -18.62 9.25
C GLU A 138 -8.13 -17.19 9.16
N HIS A 139 -7.75 -16.42 8.14
CA HIS A 139 -8.20 -15.03 7.98
C HIS A 139 -9.72 -14.97 7.76
N ARG A 140 -10.36 -14.00 8.40
CA ARG A 140 -11.77 -13.70 8.23
C ARG A 140 -11.91 -12.20 8.08
N TYR A 141 -12.54 -11.79 6.98
CA TYR A 141 -12.83 -10.39 6.73
C TYR A 141 -13.69 -9.82 7.87
N SER A 142 -13.30 -8.65 8.36
CA SER A 142 -14.02 -7.90 9.39
C SER A 142 -13.97 -6.43 9.06
N SER A 143 -15.16 -5.83 8.94
CA SER A 143 -15.30 -4.38 8.77
C SER A 143 -16.44 -3.84 9.62
N ALA A 144 -16.35 -2.57 9.98
CA ALA A 144 -17.32 -1.89 10.82
C ALA A 144 -17.44 -0.41 10.42
N GLY A 145 -18.55 0.22 10.79
CA GLY A 145 -18.86 1.59 10.40
C GLY A 145 -19.71 1.64 9.13
N ARG A 146 -20.15 2.84 8.79
CA ARG A 146 -21.03 3.12 7.66
C ARG A 146 -20.80 4.55 7.20
N SER A 147 -20.51 4.72 5.92
CA SER A 147 -20.34 6.05 5.34
C SER A 147 -21.68 6.71 4.98
N LEU A 148 -21.67 8.01 4.75
CA LEU A 148 -22.86 8.86 4.62
C LEU A 148 -23.72 8.52 3.39
N LEU A 149 -23.10 8.41 2.22
CA LEU A 149 -23.74 8.19 0.92
C LEU A 149 -23.87 6.71 0.58
N GLU A 150 -23.08 5.85 1.22
CA GLU A 150 -23.18 4.40 1.07
C GLU A 150 -24.62 3.87 1.15
N PRO A 151 -25.47 4.17 2.16
CA PRO A 151 -26.88 3.75 2.17
C PRO A 151 -27.64 3.93 0.85
N ILE A 152 -27.39 5.06 0.17
CA ILE A 152 -28.05 5.43 -1.08
C ILE A 152 -27.43 4.62 -2.22
N MET A 153 -26.11 4.57 -2.27
CA MET A 153 -25.34 3.85 -3.27
C MET A 153 -25.54 2.34 -3.20
N GLN A 154 -25.79 1.75 -2.02
CA GLN A 154 -26.07 0.33 -1.87
C GLN A 154 -27.25 -0.12 -2.73
N ARG A 155 -28.33 0.69 -2.84
CA ARG A 155 -29.48 0.37 -3.70
C ARG A 155 -29.06 0.24 -5.17
N TYR A 156 -28.20 1.15 -5.62
CA TYR A 156 -27.65 1.13 -6.97
C TYR A 156 -26.72 -0.07 -7.18
N TRP A 157 -25.82 -0.35 -6.23
CA TRP A 157 -24.87 -1.46 -6.31
C TRP A 157 -25.55 -2.83 -6.23
N GLU A 158 -26.61 -2.98 -5.43
CA GLU A 158 -27.44 -4.19 -5.35
C GLU A 158 -28.18 -4.44 -6.67
N TRP A 159 -28.71 -3.39 -7.29
CA TRP A 159 -29.26 -3.48 -8.64
C TRP A 159 -28.19 -3.87 -9.66
N LEU A 160 -27.01 -3.24 -9.60
CA LEU A 160 -25.93 -3.42 -10.57
C LEU A 160 -25.35 -4.84 -10.49
N VAL A 161 -25.06 -5.35 -9.29
CA VAL A 161 -24.52 -6.70 -9.12
C VAL A 161 -25.50 -7.75 -9.66
N CYS A 162 -26.82 -7.53 -9.60
CA CYS A 162 -27.80 -8.43 -10.18
C CYS A 162 -27.72 -8.51 -11.71
N ARG A 163 -27.23 -7.45 -12.38
CA ARG A 163 -27.00 -7.42 -13.82
C ARG A 163 -25.70 -8.10 -14.24
N MET A 164 -24.79 -8.36 -13.30
CA MET A 164 -23.54 -9.05 -13.60
C MET A 164 -23.79 -10.54 -13.90
N PRO A 165 -23.30 -11.07 -15.03
CA PRO A 165 -23.33 -12.50 -15.30
C PRO A 165 -22.60 -13.30 -14.22
N ALA A 166 -23.17 -14.43 -13.80
CA ALA A 166 -22.64 -15.25 -12.71
C ALA A 166 -21.28 -15.91 -13.01
N TRP A 167 -20.87 -15.96 -14.28
CA TRP A 167 -19.57 -16.51 -14.69
C TRP A 167 -18.41 -15.51 -14.55
N ILE A 168 -18.71 -14.22 -14.36
CA ILE A 168 -17.68 -13.18 -14.19
C ILE A 168 -17.11 -13.28 -12.77
N ALA A 169 -15.80 -13.52 -12.69
CA ALA A 169 -15.06 -13.57 -11.44
C ALA A 169 -14.97 -12.18 -10.77
N PRO A 170 -15.07 -12.10 -9.42
CA PRO A 170 -14.93 -10.84 -8.68
C PRO A 170 -13.64 -10.08 -9.03
N ASN A 171 -12.49 -10.75 -9.00
CA ASN A 171 -11.20 -10.12 -9.31
C ASN A 171 -11.10 -9.60 -10.76
N LEU A 172 -11.91 -10.15 -11.69
CA LEU A 172 -12.01 -9.61 -13.05
C LEU A 172 -12.77 -8.28 -13.06
N ILE A 173 -13.79 -8.13 -12.21
CA ILE A 173 -14.51 -6.87 -12.02
C ILE A 173 -13.55 -5.81 -11.47
N THR A 174 -12.82 -6.15 -10.41
CA THR A 174 -11.83 -5.27 -9.77
C THR A 174 -10.78 -4.78 -10.77
N ILE A 175 -10.15 -5.69 -11.54
CA ILE A 175 -9.08 -5.30 -12.47
C ILE A 175 -9.60 -4.47 -13.66
N VAL A 176 -10.83 -4.74 -14.14
CA VAL A 176 -11.47 -3.93 -15.19
C VAL A 176 -11.75 -2.52 -14.68
N GLY A 177 -12.23 -2.39 -13.44
CA GLY A 177 -12.35 -1.11 -12.77
C GLY A 177 -11.02 -0.37 -12.71
N LEU A 178 -9.99 -1.02 -12.17
CA LEU A 178 -8.66 -0.42 -12.03
C LEU A 178 -8.09 0.04 -13.37
N VAL A 179 -8.14 -0.81 -14.41
CA VAL A 179 -7.66 -0.47 -15.76
C VAL A 179 -8.43 0.72 -16.32
N THR A 180 -9.74 0.80 -16.08
CA THR A 180 -10.54 1.96 -16.50
C THR A 180 -10.02 3.25 -15.85
N ASN A 181 -9.85 3.27 -14.52
CA ASN A 181 -9.35 4.45 -13.81
C ASN A 181 -7.92 4.85 -14.25
N ILE A 182 -7.03 3.87 -14.41
CA ILE A 182 -5.66 4.09 -14.91
C ILE A 182 -5.70 4.71 -16.30
N PHE A 183 -6.44 4.10 -17.23
CA PHE A 183 -6.52 4.58 -18.61
C PHE A 183 -7.03 6.02 -18.68
N THR A 184 -8.14 6.32 -18.00
CA THR A 184 -8.71 7.68 -18.03
C THR A 184 -7.76 8.70 -17.42
N THR A 185 -7.07 8.35 -16.34
CA THR A 185 -6.08 9.25 -15.72
C THR A 185 -4.84 9.44 -16.59
N LEU A 186 -4.36 8.41 -17.28
CA LEU A 186 -3.23 8.52 -18.19
C LEU A 186 -3.53 9.42 -19.40
N VAL A 187 -4.80 9.49 -19.84
CA VAL A 187 -5.22 10.49 -20.83
C VAL A 187 -5.04 11.91 -20.28
N LEU A 188 -5.38 12.17 -19.03
CA LEU A 188 -5.10 13.48 -18.40
C LEU A 188 -3.59 13.75 -18.26
N VAL A 189 -2.80 12.76 -17.84
CA VAL A 189 -1.34 12.89 -17.74
C VAL A 189 -0.70 13.20 -19.10
N TYR A 190 -1.21 12.62 -20.18
CA TYR A 190 -0.74 12.89 -21.54
C TYR A 190 -0.96 14.35 -21.95
N TYR A 191 -2.14 14.92 -21.65
CA TYR A 191 -2.44 16.31 -21.97
C TYR A 191 -1.82 17.32 -20.99
N CYS A 192 -1.65 16.95 -19.72
CA CYS A 192 -1.25 17.84 -18.64
C CYS A 192 -0.10 17.24 -17.80
N PRO A 193 1.09 16.99 -18.38
CA PRO A 193 2.19 16.31 -17.69
C PRO A 193 2.76 17.12 -16.51
N THR A 194 2.59 18.45 -16.50
CA THR A 194 3.01 19.31 -15.38
C THR A 194 1.87 19.68 -14.44
N ALA A 195 0.64 19.24 -14.71
CA ALA A 195 -0.57 19.64 -13.99
C ALA A 195 -0.76 21.17 -13.93
N THR A 196 -0.20 21.90 -14.90
CA THR A 196 -0.42 23.35 -15.08
C THR A 196 -1.31 23.63 -16.29
N GLU A 197 -1.37 22.68 -17.21
CA GLU A 197 -2.07 22.76 -18.48
C GLU A 197 -3.58 22.53 -18.31
N GLN A 198 -4.36 22.93 -19.30
CA GLN A 198 -5.77 22.60 -19.39
C GLN A 198 -5.98 21.48 -20.41
N ALA A 199 -6.62 20.38 -19.98
CA ALA A 199 -7.00 19.28 -20.85
C ALA A 199 -8.26 19.62 -21.66
N PRO A 200 -8.51 18.94 -22.81
CA PRO A 200 -9.77 19.10 -23.51
C PRO A 200 -10.96 18.62 -22.66
N LEU A 201 -12.12 19.24 -22.83
CA LEU A 201 -13.35 18.99 -22.06
C LEU A 201 -13.70 17.49 -21.96
N TRP A 202 -13.59 16.77 -23.07
CA TRP A 202 -13.94 15.34 -23.12
C TRP A 202 -13.04 14.49 -22.22
N ALA A 203 -11.79 14.90 -21.97
CA ALA A 203 -10.87 14.16 -21.10
C ALA A 203 -11.32 14.26 -19.63
N TYR A 204 -11.79 15.43 -19.19
CA TYR A 204 -12.39 15.57 -17.86
C TYR A 204 -13.68 14.75 -17.71
N LEU A 205 -14.56 14.77 -18.73
CA LEU A 205 -15.76 13.93 -18.74
C LEU A 205 -15.41 12.43 -18.72
N LEU A 206 -14.39 12.03 -19.48
CA LEU A 206 -13.91 10.66 -19.50
C LEU A 206 -13.42 10.23 -18.10
N CYS A 207 -12.70 11.09 -17.37
CA CYS A 207 -12.30 10.82 -15.98
C CYS A 207 -13.48 10.78 -15.01
N ALA A 208 -14.49 11.65 -15.17
CA ALA A 208 -15.70 11.63 -14.34
C ALA A 208 -16.44 10.29 -14.50
N VAL A 209 -16.67 9.87 -15.74
CA VAL A 209 -17.31 8.58 -16.05
C VAL A 209 -16.43 7.42 -15.64
N GLY A 210 -15.13 7.47 -15.93
CA GLY A 210 -14.18 6.43 -15.60
C GLY A 210 -14.07 6.17 -14.09
N LEU A 211 -14.03 7.23 -13.28
CA LEU A 211 -14.01 7.11 -11.83
C LEU A 211 -15.35 6.60 -11.27
N PHE A 212 -16.48 7.02 -11.85
CA PHE A 212 -17.79 6.47 -11.49
C PHE A 212 -17.90 4.98 -11.81
N VAL A 213 -17.39 4.56 -12.97
CA VAL A 213 -17.33 3.15 -13.36
C VAL A 213 -16.41 2.38 -12.41
N TYR A 214 -15.22 2.90 -12.11
CA TYR A 214 -14.31 2.31 -11.12
C TYR A 214 -15.02 2.10 -9.78
N GLN A 215 -15.58 3.15 -9.18
CA GLN A 215 -16.32 3.07 -7.91
C GLN A 215 -17.45 2.04 -7.96
N SER A 216 -18.18 1.99 -9.09
CA SER A 216 -19.29 1.06 -9.26
C SER A 216 -18.81 -0.39 -9.30
N LEU A 217 -17.72 -0.67 -10.01
CA LEU A 217 -17.16 -2.02 -10.18
C LEU A 217 -16.48 -2.50 -8.89
N ASP A 218 -15.74 -1.62 -8.24
CA ASP A 218 -15.12 -1.81 -6.92
C ASP A 218 -16.17 -2.21 -5.88
N ALA A 219 -17.24 -1.41 -5.74
CA ALA A 219 -18.27 -1.68 -4.73
C ALA A 219 -19.10 -2.97 -4.96
N ILE A 220 -19.11 -3.53 -6.17
CA ILE A 220 -19.87 -4.75 -6.48
C ILE A 220 -19.02 -6.02 -6.50
N ASP A 221 -17.68 -5.96 -6.47
CA ASP A 221 -16.86 -7.17 -6.60
C ASP A 221 -17.06 -8.14 -5.42
N GLY A 222 -17.09 -7.65 -4.18
CA GLY A 222 -17.35 -8.43 -2.99
C GLY A 222 -18.82 -8.85 -2.90
N LYS A 223 -19.73 -8.06 -3.46
CA LYS A 223 -21.15 -8.45 -3.59
C LYS A 223 -21.30 -9.60 -4.58
N GLN A 224 -20.59 -9.55 -5.70
CA GLN A 224 -20.53 -10.62 -6.67
C GLN A 224 -19.92 -11.87 -6.02
N ALA A 225 -18.82 -11.73 -5.27
CA ALA A 225 -18.17 -12.84 -4.58
C ALA A 225 -19.13 -13.55 -3.61
N ARG A 226 -19.96 -12.80 -2.88
CA ARG A 226 -21.01 -13.37 -2.02
C ARG A 226 -22.12 -14.04 -2.84
N ARG A 227 -22.58 -13.40 -3.92
CA ARG A 227 -23.62 -13.93 -4.81
C ARG A 227 -23.20 -15.24 -5.48
N THR A 228 -21.93 -15.39 -5.84
CA THR A 228 -21.38 -16.57 -6.53
C THR A 228 -20.71 -17.57 -5.59
N ASN A 229 -20.81 -17.38 -4.26
CA ASN A 229 -20.13 -18.21 -3.25
C ASN A 229 -18.62 -18.37 -3.51
N SER A 230 -17.96 -17.31 -3.98
CA SER A 230 -16.54 -17.29 -4.32
C SER A 230 -15.72 -16.29 -3.48
N SER A 231 -16.23 -15.89 -2.31
CA SER A 231 -15.50 -15.07 -1.35
C SER A 231 -14.24 -15.80 -0.85
N SER A 232 -13.11 -15.11 -0.82
CA SER A 232 -11.83 -15.67 -0.39
C SER A 232 -10.89 -14.57 0.14
N PRO A 233 -9.89 -14.92 0.98
CA PRO A 233 -8.83 -13.98 1.37
C PRO A 233 -8.08 -13.40 0.17
N LEU A 234 -7.93 -14.17 -0.92
CA LEU A 234 -7.32 -13.66 -2.15
C LEU A 234 -8.14 -12.51 -2.75
N GLY A 235 -9.46 -12.61 -2.76
CA GLY A 235 -10.33 -11.57 -3.30
C GLY A 235 -10.20 -10.26 -2.53
N GLU A 236 -10.23 -10.32 -1.20
CA GLU A 236 -10.01 -9.15 -0.32
C GLU A 236 -8.62 -8.53 -0.54
N LEU A 237 -7.57 -9.35 -0.63
CA LEU A 237 -6.23 -8.84 -0.92
C LEU A 237 -6.15 -8.20 -2.31
N PHE A 238 -6.82 -8.77 -3.30
CA PHE A 238 -6.82 -8.29 -4.68
C PHE A 238 -7.52 -6.93 -4.78
N ASP A 239 -8.67 -6.79 -4.13
CA ASP A 239 -9.46 -5.58 -4.00
C ASP A 239 -8.63 -4.43 -3.38
N HIS A 240 -8.23 -4.58 -2.12
CA HIS A 240 -7.43 -3.56 -1.42
C HIS A 240 -6.07 -3.31 -2.09
N GLY A 241 -5.52 -4.32 -2.76
CA GLY A 241 -4.30 -4.20 -3.55
C GLY A 241 -4.46 -3.35 -4.80
N CYS A 242 -5.64 -3.41 -5.44
CA CYS A 242 -6.01 -2.55 -6.56
C CYS A 242 -6.36 -1.14 -6.10
N ASP A 243 -7.05 -1.00 -4.96
CA ASP A 243 -7.38 0.30 -4.36
C ASP A 243 -6.14 1.14 -4.05
N SER A 244 -5.06 0.51 -3.55
CA SER A 244 -3.82 1.22 -3.23
C SER A 244 -3.19 1.84 -4.48
N LEU A 245 -3.24 1.13 -5.62
CA LEU A 245 -2.77 1.62 -6.91
C LEU A 245 -3.72 2.64 -7.50
N SER A 246 -5.03 2.38 -7.44
CA SER A 246 -6.08 3.31 -7.90
C SER A 246 -5.98 4.66 -7.20
N THR A 247 -5.71 4.67 -5.88
CA THR A 247 -5.51 5.87 -5.08
C THR A 247 -4.45 6.80 -5.68
N VAL A 248 -3.34 6.26 -6.19
CA VAL A 248 -2.28 7.04 -6.86
C VAL A 248 -2.83 7.80 -8.07
N PHE A 249 -3.60 7.12 -8.92
CA PHE A 249 -4.19 7.71 -10.11
C PHE A 249 -5.31 8.70 -9.76
N VAL A 250 -6.14 8.40 -8.76
CA VAL A 250 -7.21 9.30 -8.31
C VAL A 250 -6.62 10.62 -7.81
N VAL A 251 -5.62 10.60 -6.92
CA VAL A 251 -5.04 11.84 -6.39
C VAL A 251 -4.28 12.64 -7.45
N LEU A 252 -3.63 11.95 -8.39
CA LEU A 252 -2.93 12.57 -9.51
C LEU A 252 -3.91 13.24 -10.48
N GLY A 253 -4.93 12.50 -10.94
CA GLY A 253 -5.96 13.00 -11.85
C GLY A 253 -6.73 14.18 -11.25
N THR A 254 -7.05 14.10 -9.95
CA THR A 254 -7.68 15.21 -9.22
C THR A 254 -6.80 16.45 -9.24
N SER A 255 -5.49 16.30 -8.94
CA SER A 255 -4.54 17.41 -8.94
C SER A 255 -4.36 18.05 -10.32
N ILE A 256 -4.40 17.25 -11.39
CA ILE A 256 -4.40 17.73 -12.77
C ILE A 256 -5.69 18.52 -13.06
N ALA A 257 -6.85 17.99 -12.67
CA ALA A 257 -8.14 18.62 -12.96
C ALA A 257 -8.29 20.03 -12.38
N VAL A 258 -7.69 20.28 -11.22
CA VAL A 258 -7.69 21.60 -10.57
C VAL A 258 -6.45 22.46 -10.89
N GLN A 259 -5.54 21.97 -11.73
CA GLN A 259 -4.27 22.61 -12.06
C GLN A 259 -3.38 22.94 -10.85
N LEU A 260 -3.26 21.99 -9.92
CA LEU A 260 -2.44 22.17 -8.72
C LEU A 260 -0.93 22.23 -9.01
N GLY A 261 -0.47 21.91 -10.23
CA GLY A 261 0.93 22.09 -10.63
C GLY A 261 1.40 23.55 -10.53
N THR A 262 0.48 24.53 -10.60
CA THR A 262 0.80 25.94 -10.34
C THR A 262 1.15 26.23 -8.88
N ASN A 263 0.82 25.30 -7.97
CA ASN A 263 1.14 25.34 -6.54
C ASN A 263 1.76 23.99 -6.11
N PRO A 264 3.03 23.73 -6.47
CA PRO A 264 3.66 22.41 -6.27
C PRO A 264 3.60 21.92 -4.82
N ASP A 265 3.77 22.79 -3.82
CA ASP A 265 3.67 22.40 -2.41
C ASP A 265 2.29 21.82 -2.06
N TRP A 266 1.21 22.43 -2.56
CA TRP A 266 -0.14 21.92 -2.36
C TRP A 266 -0.40 20.64 -3.15
N MET A 267 0.13 20.52 -4.36
CA MET A 267 0.06 19.28 -5.15
C MET A 267 0.76 18.13 -4.42
N PHE A 268 1.99 18.36 -3.94
CA PHE A 268 2.75 17.39 -3.16
C PHE A 268 1.95 16.97 -1.93
N PHE A 269 1.46 17.94 -1.15
CA PHE A 269 0.66 17.66 0.04
C PHE A 269 -0.57 16.82 -0.29
N CYS A 270 -1.39 17.20 -1.27
CA CYS A 270 -2.64 16.51 -1.57
C CYS A 270 -2.40 15.07 -2.05
N CYS A 271 -1.43 14.85 -2.94
CA CYS A 271 -1.11 13.52 -3.44
C CYS A 271 -0.59 12.61 -2.33
N PHE A 272 0.40 13.06 -1.55
CA PHE A 272 0.97 12.25 -0.47
C PHE A 272 0.04 12.09 0.73
N ALA A 273 -0.83 13.07 1.02
CA ALA A 273 -1.87 12.94 2.04
C ALA A 273 -2.88 11.87 1.65
N GLY A 274 -3.34 11.81 0.39
CA GLY A 274 -4.25 10.77 -0.07
C GLY A 274 -3.67 9.36 0.05
N MET A 275 -2.43 9.17 -0.41
CA MET A 275 -1.71 7.89 -0.26
C MET A 275 -1.49 7.52 1.23
N PHE A 276 -1.13 8.50 2.06
CA PHE A 276 -0.95 8.30 3.50
C PHE A 276 -2.25 7.94 4.22
N MET A 277 -3.37 8.60 3.90
CA MET A 277 -4.67 8.30 4.49
C MET A 277 -5.12 6.88 4.16
N PHE A 278 -4.95 6.44 2.90
CA PHE A 278 -5.26 5.08 2.49
C PHE A 278 -4.38 4.04 3.22
N TYR A 279 -3.09 4.34 3.39
CA TYR A 279 -2.19 3.53 4.21
C TYR A 279 -2.64 3.47 5.68
N CYS A 280 -3.05 4.59 6.27
CA CYS A 280 -3.54 4.65 7.66
C CYS A 280 -4.81 3.82 7.88
N ALA A 281 -5.72 3.74 6.89
CA ALA A 281 -6.88 2.86 6.97
C ALA A 281 -6.46 1.38 7.11
N HIS A 282 -5.41 0.96 6.40
CA HIS A 282 -4.86 -0.39 6.52
C HIS A 282 -4.01 -0.57 7.78
N TRP A 283 -3.36 0.50 8.26
CA TRP A 283 -2.60 0.48 9.51
C TRP A 283 -3.53 0.29 10.71
N GLN A 284 -4.64 1.04 10.81
CA GLN A 284 -5.61 0.78 11.87
C GLN A 284 -6.15 -0.65 11.83
N THR A 285 -6.28 -1.23 10.63
CA THR A 285 -6.76 -2.59 10.43
C THR A 285 -5.72 -3.61 10.89
N TYR A 286 -4.44 -3.40 10.57
CA TYR A 286 -3.33 -4.21 11.08
C TYR A 286 -3.22 -4.19 12.62
N VAL A 287 -3.61 -3.08 13.25
CA VAL A 287 -3.60 -2.94 14.70
C VAL A 287 -4.83 -3.58 15.34
N SER A 288 -6.03 -3.30 14.81
CA SER A 288 -7.31 -3.65 15.44
C SER A 288 -7.98 -4.91 14.91
N GLY A 289 -7.48 -5.46 13.79
CA GLY A 289 -8.05 -6.61 13.09
C GLY A 289 -9.40 -6.32 12.41
N THR A 290 -9.81 -5.06 12.28
CA THR A 290 -11.09 -4.69 11.65
C THR A 290 -10.94 -3.37 10.90
N LEU A 291 -11.37 -3.35 9.63
CA LEU A 291 -11.40 -2.14 8.81
C LEU A 291 -12.57 -1.27 9.25
N ARG A 292 -12.30 -0.03 9.71
CA ARG A 292 -13.33 0.86 10.23
C ARG A 292 -13.55 2.05 9.31
N PHE A 293 -14.79 2.18 8.85
CA PHE A 293 -15.23 3.27 7.98
C PHE A 293 -15.73 4.46 8.79
N GLY A 294 -15.35 5.66 8.35
CA GLY A 294 -15.84 6.93 8.88
C GLY A 294 -17.18 7.34 8.29
N ILE A 295 -17.69 8.50 8.73
CA ILE A 295 -18.89 9.12 8.13
C ILE A 295 -18.59 9.62 6.71
N ILE A 296 -17.42 10.25 6.54
CA ILE A 296 -16.87 10.62 5.24
C ILE A 296 -15.71 9.67 4.97
N ASP A 297 -15.84 8.87 3.92
CA ASP A 297 -14.88 7.84 3.55
C ASP A 297 -14.71 7.80 2.01
N VAL A 298 -14.13 6.73 1.48
CA VAL A 298 -13.79 6.56 0.06
C VAL A 298 -14.97 6.89 -0.87
N THR A 299 -16.20 6.47 -0.52
CA THR A 299 -17.40 6.70 -1.35
C THR A 299 -17.67 8.19 -1.57
N GLU A 300 -17.72 8.99 -0.50
CA GLU A 300 -17.99 10.42 -0.57
C GLU A 300 -16.86 11.17 -1.27
N VAL A 301 -15.61 10.79 -0.97
CA VAL A 301 -14.43 11.41 -1.57
C VAL A 301 -14.41 11.18 -3.08
N GLN A 302 -14.69 9.98 -3.55
CA GLN A 302 -14.76 9.69 -4.99
C GLN A 302 -15.91 10.42 -5.68
N ILE A 303 -17.10 10.50 -5.05
CA ILE A 303 -18.23 11.29 -5.60
C ILE A 303 -17.85 12.78 -5.69
N PHE A 304 -17.20 13.32 -4.66
CA PHE A 304 -16.70 14.69 -4.69
C PHE A 304 -15.70 14.92 -5.83
N ILE A 305 -14.78 13.97 -6.06
CA ILE A 305 -13.82 14.05 -7.17
C ILE A 305 -14.51 13.95 -8.53
N ILE A 306 -15.55 13.12 -8.68
CA ILE A 306 -16.38 13.08 -9.91
C ILE A 306 -16.99 14.46 -10.16
N ILE A 307 -17.53 15.12 -9.13
CA ILE A 307 -18.05 16.49 -9.24
C ILE A 307 -16.93 17.47 -9.64
N MET A 308 -15.73 17.34 -9.09
CA MET A 308 -14.58 18.18 -9.49
C MET A 308 -14.22 18.01 -10.97
N TYR A 309 -14.23 16.78 -11.51
CA TYR A 309 -14.03 16.56 -12.94
C TYR A 309 -15.13 17.20 -13.78
N LEU A 310 -16.39 17.14 -13.37
CA LEU A 310 -17.50 17.81 -14.06
C LEU A 310 -17.33 19.35 -14.03
N LEU A 311 -16.93 19.92 -12.89
CA LEU A 311 -16.63 21.35 -12.79
C LEU A 311 -15.45 21.76 -13.66
N ALA A 312 -14.39 20.93 -13.74
CA ALA A 312 -13.27 21.15 -14.65
C ALA A 312 -13.71 21.09 -16.13
N ALA A 313 -14.61 20.17 -16.49
CA ALA A 313 -15.18 20.06 -17.83
C ALA A 313 -16.00 21.30 -18.21
N MET A 314 -16.80 21.83 -17.29
CA MET A 314 -17.67 22.98 -17.54
C MET A 314 -16.93 24.32 -17.51
N GLY A 315 -16.04 24.50 -16.53
CA GLY A 315 -15.42 25.79 -16.21
C GLY A 315 -13.95 25.92 -16.57
N GLY A 316 -13.27 24.81 -16.89
CA GLY A 316 -11.86 24.78 -17.28
C GLY A 316 -10.92 25.49 -16.30
N SER A 317 -9.83 26.05 -16.84
CA SER A 317 -8.85 26.83 -16.09
C SER A 317 -9.48 28.06 -15.43
N THR A 318 -10.39 28.74 -16.15
CA THR A 318 -11.02 29.97 -15.70
C THR A 318 -11.76 29.81 -14.38
N PHE A 319 -12.44 28.67 -14.18
CA PHE A 319 -13.12 28.38 -12.92
C PHE A 319 -12.12 28.16 -11.77
N TRP A 320 -11.09 27.34 -11.97
CA TRP A 320 -10.13 27.00 -10.92
C TRP A 320 -9.18 28.14 -10.54
N GLN A 321 -8.93 29.06 -11.47
CA GLN A 321 -8.12 30.26 -11.26
C GLN A 321 -8.93 31.45 -10.73
N ALA A 322 -10.27 31.38 -10.77
CA ALA A 322 -11.13 32.44 -10.25
C ALA A 322 -10.87 32.71 -8.76
N LEU A 323 -10.84 33.98 -8.38
CA LEU A 323 -10.72 34.41 -6.99
C LEU A 323 -12.09 34.41 -6.32
N ILE A 324 -12.16 33.91 -5.10
CA ILE A 324 -13.34 34.01 -4.25
C ILE A 324 -13.37 35.44 -3.67
N PRO A 325 -14.37 36.28 -4.00
CA PRO A 325 -14.35 37.73 -3.72
C PRO A 325 -14.13 38.13 -2.25
N VAL A 326 -14.53 37.27 -1.30
CA VAL A 326 -14.42 37.56 0.14
C VAL A 326 -13.10 37.05 0.74
N LEU A 327 -12.58 35.93 0.25
CA LEU A 327 -11.43 35.24 0.84
C LEU A 327 -10.11 35.55 0.12
N ASN A 328 -10.18 36.10 -1.09
CA ASN A 328 -9.04 36.35 -1.97
C ASN A 328 -8.15 35.11 -2.19
N ILE A 329 -8.76 33.93 -2.23
CA ILE A 329 -8.11 32.65 -2.57
C ILE A 329 -8.63 32.15 -3.92
N GLN A 330 -7.77 31.46 -4.67
CA GLN A 330 -8.18 30.81 -5.92
C GLN A 330 -9.07 29.59 -5.62
N MET A 331 -10.07 29.33 -6.46
CA MET A 331 -10.98 28.19 -6.32
C MET A 331 -10.24 26.84 -6.21
N LYS A 332 -9.11 26.67 -6.89
CA LYS A 332 -8.26 25.45 -6.79
C LYS A 332 -7.73 25.14 -5.39
N ILE A 333 -7.63 26.15 -4.52
CA ILE A 333 -7.14 25.99 -3.15
C ILE A 333 -8.22 25.42 -2.23
N VAL A 334 -9.50 25.58 -2.57
CA VAL A 334 -10.62 25.06 -1.75
C VAL A 334 -10.54 23.52 -1.62
N PRO A 335 -10.41 22.73 -2.71
CA PRO A 335 -10.18 21.29 -2.59
C PRO A 335 -8.95 20.94 -1.74
N ALA A 336 -7.85 21.68 -1.88
CA ALA A 336 -6.63 21.42 -1.12
C ALA A 336 -6.82 21.66 0.40
N ILE A 337 -7.55 22.72 0.79
CA ILE A 337 -7.95 22.96 2.17
C ILE A 337 -8.89 21.85 2.67
N CYS A 338 -9.84 21.41 1.85
CA CYS A 338 -10.72 20.29 2.18
C CYS A 338 -9.91 18.99 2.41
N THR A 339 -8.90 18.72 1.58
CA THR A 339 -7.98 17.59 1.78
C THR A 339 -7.20 17.74 3.08
N PHE A 340 -6.71 18.94 3.42
CA PHE A 340 -6.02 19.18 4.69
C PHE A 340 -6.92 18.92 5.90
N VAL A 341 -8.11 19.52 5.93
CA VAL A 341 -9.08 19.34 7.02
C VAL A 341 -9.51 17.88 7.12
N GLY A 342 -9.83 17.25 5.98
CA GLY A 342 -10.19 15.83 5.91
C GLY A 342 -9.07 14.92 6.41
N ALA A 343 -7.81 15.22 6.07
CA ALA A 343 -6.65 14.49 6.56
C ALA A 343 -6.49 14.63 8.08
N VAL A 344 -6.63 15.83 8.64
CA VAL A 344 -6.56 16.06 10.09
C VAL A 344 -7.65 15.27 10.83
N LEU A 345 -8.90 15.35 10.36
CA LEU A 345 -10.03 14.64 10.97
C LEU A 345 -9.87 13.12 10.87
N SER A 346 -9.52 12.61 9.67
CA SER A 346 -9.34 11.18 9.42
C SER A 346 -8.16 10.62 10.20
N CYS A 347 -7.01 11.31 10.20
CA CYS A 347 -5.86 10.92 11.00
C CYS A 347 -6.18 10.88 12.49
N THR A 348 -6.92 11.87 13.01
CA THR A 348 -7.33 11.85 14.42
C THR A 348 -8.11 10.58 14.77
N ASN A 349 -9.03 10.17 13.91
CA ASN A 349 -9.79 8.93 14.08
C ASN A 349 -8.90 7.68 13.96
N TYR A 350 -8.05 7.60 12.92
CA TYR A 350 -7.15 6.47 12.71
C TYR A 350 -6.15 6.32 13.85
N PHE A 351 -5.48 7.39 14.26
CA PHE A 351 -4.50 7.37 15.34
C PHE A 351 -5.13 7.04 16.69
N ARG A 352 -6.37 7.50 16.95
CA ARG A 352 -7.11 7.06 18.13
C ARG A 352 -7.24 5.53 18.15
N VAL A 353 -7.61 4.90 17.04
CA VAL A 353 -7.71 3.43 16.94
C VAL A 353 -6.34 2.77 17.02
N ILE A 354 -5.32 3.30 16.36
CA ILE A 354 -3.94 2.75 16.38
C ILE A 354 -3.37 2.74 17.80
N PHE A 355 -3.61 3.78 18.61
CA PHE A 355 -3.05 3.85 19.96
C PHE A 355 -3.86 3.11 21.02
N THR A 356 -5.15 2.87 20.79
CA THR A 356 -6.05 2.30 21.84
C THR A 356 -6.68 0.96 21.46
N GLY A 357 -6.62 0.57 20.19
CA GLY A 357 -7.36 -0.56 19.63
C GLY A 357 -6.53 -1.81 19.31
N GLY A 358 -5.30 -1.93 19.83
CA GLY A 358 -4.43 -3.08 19.55
C GLY A 358 -4.99 -4.39 20.10
N VAL A 359 -5.19 -5.39 19.23
CA VAL A 359 -5.74 -6.71 19.60
C VAL A 359 -4.65 -7.75 19.92
N GLY A 360 -3.39 -7.42 19.69
CA GLY A 360 -2.26 -8.28 19.99
C GLY A 360 -1.93 -8.34 21.48
N LYS A 361 -0.95 -9.20 21.83
CA LYS A 361 -0.44 -9.33 23.20
C LYS A 361 -0.01 -7.96 23.75
N ASN A 362 -0.49 -7.58 24.92
CA ASN A 362 -0.21 -6.28 25.54
C ASN A 362 -0.67 -5.06 24.71
N GLY A 363 -1.73 -5.19 23.90
CA GLY A 363 -2.21 -4.09 23.05
C GLY A 363 -1.33 -3.83 21.82
N SER A 364 -0.55 -4.82 21.41
CA SER A 364 0.26 -4.78 20.18
C SER A 364 -0.59 -4.99 18.92
N THR A 365 0.04 -4.96 17.75
CA THR A 365 -0.60 -5.28 16.46
C THR A 365 -1.06 -6.74 16.41
N ILE A 366 -1.84 -7.11 15.39
CA ILE A 366 -2.24 -8.51 15.20
C ILE A 366 -1.06 -9.47 15.01
N ALA A 367 0.10 -8.97 14.58
CA ALA A 367 1.33 -9.75 14.45
C ALA A 367 2.19 -9.78 15.73
N GLY A 368 1.78 -9.09 16.80
CA GLY A 368 2.55 -8.98 18.04
C GLY A 368 3.69 -7.95 17.98
N THR A 369 3.71 -7.06 16.98
CA THR A 369 4.69 -5.97 16.84
C THR A 369 4.17 -4.68 17.48
N SER A 370 5.06 -3.68 17.66
CA SER A 370 4.63 -2.34 18.08
C SER A 370 3.53 -1.80 17.16
N VAL A 371 2.50 -1.16 17.71
CA VAL A 371 1.47 -0.45 16.94
C VAL A 371 2.05 0.65 16.07
N LEU A 372 3.26 1.13 16.38
CA LEU A 372 3.98 2.12 15.59
C LEU A 372 4.87 1.52 14.49
N SER A 373 5.06 0.20 14.41
CA SER A 373 5.97 -0.39 13.43
C SER A 373 5.67 0.01 11.97
N PRO A 374 4.41 0.15 11.53
CA PRO A 374 4.10 0.57 10.17
C PRO A 374 4.53 2.01 9.83
N VAL A 375 4.80 2.87 10.83
CA VAL A 375 5.19 4.27 10.60
C VAL A 375 6.51 4.38 9.84
N LEU A 376 7.45 3.46 10.10
CA LEU A 376 8.77 3.50 9.50
C LEU A 376 8.70 3.29 7.98
N HIS A 377 7.78 2.43 7.51
CA HIS A 377 7.67 2.13 6.09
C HIS A 377 7.12 3.32 5.29
N ILE A 378 5.94 3.84 5.67
CA ILE A 378 5.34 4.97 4.98
C ILE A 378 6.10 6.27 5.23
N GLY A 379 6.66 6.43 6.44
CA GLY A 379 7.51 7.55 6.82
C GLY A 379 8.76 7.61 5.95
N SER A 380 9.44 6.49 5.70
CA SER A 380 10.58 6.44 4.77
C SER A 380 10.19 6.88 3.35
N VAL A 381 9.03 6.46 2.82
CA VAL A 381 8.56 6.90 1.49
C VAL A 381 8.35 8.42 1.46
N ILE A 382 7.62 8.97 2.43
CA ILE A 382 7.28 10.40 2.47
C ILE A 382 8.54 11.26 2.71
N VAL A 383 9.42 10.85 3.64
CA VAL A 383 10.65 11.58 3.93
C VAL A 383 11.60 11.58 2.73
N LEU A 384 11.77 10.42 2.07
CA LEU A 384 12.58 10.36 0.85
C LEU A 384 11.99 11.23 -0.26
N ALA A 385 10.67 11.16 -0.48
CA ALA A 385 10.01 12.02 -1.45
C ALA A 385 10.21 13.52 -1.13
N MET A 386 9.94 13.94 0.11
CA MET A 386 10.08 15.34 0.50
C MET A 386 11.52 15.84 0.37
N MET A 387 12.50 15.03 0.78
CA MET A 387 13.91 15.37 0.66
C MET A 387 14.32 15.47 -0.82
N ILE A 388 13.92 14.51 -1.67
CA ILE A 388 14.24 14.52 -3.09
C ILE A 388 13.61 15.72 -3.79
N TYR A 389 12.37 16.04 -3.42
CA TYR A 389 11.70 17.26 -3.87
C TYR A 389 12.51 18.50 -3.48
N LYS A 390 12.79 18.70 -2.18
CA LYS A 390 13.40 19.95 -1.69
C LYS A 390 14.89 20.11 -1.99
N LYS A 391 15.61 19.04 -2.30
CA LYS A 391 17.05 19.09 -2.64
C LYS A 391 17.36 19.06 -4.13
N SER A 392 16.37 18.82 -4.98
CA SER A 392 16.60 18.72 -6.43
C SER A 392 17.20 19.99 -7.01
N ALA A 393 18.32 19.87 -7.73
CA ALA A 393 18.97 21.00 -8.37
C ALA A 393 18.17 21.50 -9.58
N ILE A 394 17.45 20.58 -10.25
CA ILE A 394 16.68 20.88 -11.45
C ILE A 394 15.20 21.14 -11.17
N ARG A 395 14.76 21.23 -9.89
CA ARG A 395 13.33 21.31 -9.51
C ARG A 395 12.53 20.14 -10.11
N LEU A 396 13.02 18.93 -9.88
CA LEU A 396 12.54 17.69 -10.50
C LEU A 396 11.03 17.49 -10.33
N PHE A 397 10.50 17.76 -9.13
CA PHE A 397 9.07 17.62 -8.86
C PHE A 397 8.25 18.68 -9.59
N GLU A 398 8.69 19.94 -9.61
CA GLU A 398 7.97 21.03 -10.27
C GLU A 398 7.94 20.87 -11.79
N ASN A 399 9.04 20.39 -12.38
CA ASN A 399 9.13 20.22 -13.83
C ASN A 399 8.48 18.91 -14.32
N HIS A 400 8.49 17.85 -13.50
CA HIS A 400 7.97 16.53 -13.86
C HIS A 400 7.05 15.92 -12.79
N PRO A 401 6.00 16.63 -12.31
CA PRO A 401 5.22 16.22 -11.16
C PRO A 401 4.44 14.93 -11.39
N CYS A 402 3.85 14.73 -12.58
CA CYS A 402 3.10 13.49 -12.85
C CYS A 402 4.00 12.26 -12.81
N LEU A 403 5.16 12.33 -13.46
CA LEU A 403 6.16 11.25 -13.44
C LEU A 403 6.64 10.97 -12.02
N TYR A 404 6.89 12.02 -11.25
CA TYR A 404 7.30 11.94 -9.85
C TYR A 404 6.26 11.26 -8.96
N ILE A 405 5.00 11.69 -9.03
CA ILE A 405 3.90 11.11 -8.26
C ILE A 405 3.67 9.65 -8.64
N LEU A 406 3.78 9.28 -9.92
CA LEU A 406 3.68 7.87 -10.34
C LEU A 406 4.82 7.02 -9.76
N ALA A 407 6.06 7.50 -9.82
CA ALA A 407 7.22 6.76 -9.30
C ALA A 407 7.10 6.48 -7.80
N PHE A 408 6.85 7.50 -6.99
CA PHE A 408 6.66 7.33 -5.54
C PHE A 408 5.33 6.68 -5.18
N GLY A 409 4.30 6.87 -6.00
CA GLY A 409 3.00 6.26 -5.85
C GLY A 409 3.06 4.74 -5.99
N PHE A 410 3.80 4.21 -6.96
CA PHE A 410 3.99 2.76 -7.09
C PHE A 410 4.74 2.15 -5.89
N VAL A 411 5.71 2.88 -5.33
CA VAL A 411 6.37 2.49 -4.07
C VAL A 411 5.35 2.47 -2.92
N SER A 412 4.56 3.53 -2.76
CA SER A 412 3.53 3.63 -1.72
C SER A 412 2.46 2.53 -1.84
N ALA A 413 1.99 2.25 -3.06
CA ALA A 413 1.04 1.18 -3.35
C ALA A 413 1.61 -0.20 -2.95
N LYS A 414 2.86 -0.51 -3.33
CA LYS A 414 3.51 -1.77 -2.92
C LYS A 414 3.64 -1.89 -1.41
N ILE A 415 4.08 -0.82 -0.73
CA ILE A 415 4.23 -0.80 0.73
C ILE A 415 2.88 -0.99 1.42
N THR A 416 1.81 -0.41 0.88
CA THR A 416 0.44 -0.64 1.36
C THR A 416 0.02 -2.09 1.15
N ASN A 417 0.27 -2.67 -0.02
CA ASN A 417 -0.07 -4.07 -0.29
C ASN A 417 0.66 -5.03 0.66
N LYS A 418 1.91 -4.73 1.01
CA LYS A 418 2.64 -5.49 2.05
C LYS A 418 1.99 -5.38 3.42
N LEU A 419 1.45 -4.23 3.78
CA LEU A 419 0.71 -4.04 5.05
C LEU A 419 -0.60 -4.84 5.05
N VAL A 420 -1.33 -4.87 3.92
CA VAL A 420 -2.53 -5.71 3.77
C VAL A 420 -2.19 -7.19 3.94
N VAL A 421 -1.16 -7.67 3.24
CA VAL A 421 -0.66 -9.04 3.41
C VAL A 421 -0.27 -9.31 4.87
N ALA A 422 0.50 -8.42 5.48
CA ALA A 422 0.96 -8.56 6.87
C ALA A 422 -0.21 -8.69 7.86
N HIS A 423 -1.28 -7.92 7.66
CA HIS A 423 -2.52 -8.04 8.41
C HIS A 423 -3.16 -9.42 8.23
N MET A 424 -3.42 -9.81 6.98
CA MET A 424 -4.15 -11.06 6.68
C MET A 424 -3.36 -12.31 7.08
N THR A 425 -2.02 -12.27 7.01
CA THR A 425 -1.16 -13.38 7.43
C THR A 425 -0.69 -13.27 8.89
N LYS A 426 -1.14 -12.24 9.61
CA LYS A 426 -0.73 -11.92 11.00
C LYS A 426 0.80 -11.96 11.17
N SER A 427 1.54 -11.35 10.26
CA SER A 427 3.01 -11.37 10.23
C SER A 427 3.59 -9.97 10.31
N GLU A 428 4.83 -9.87 10.78
CA GLU A 428 5.55 -8.60 10.81
C GLU A 428 5.88 -8.07 9.40
N MET A 429 6.07 -6.75 9.31
CA MET A 429 6.56 -6.11 8.10
C MET A 429 8.08 -5.90 8.19
N HIS A 430 8.82 -6.39 7.19
CA HIS A 430 10.25 -6.13 7.08
C HIS A 430 10.53 -4.81 6.36
N LEU A 431 11.36 -3.96 6.97
CA LEU A 431 11.69 -2.62 6.46
C LEU A 431 12.48 -2.66 5.16
N HIS A 432 13.42 -3.60 5.05
CA HIS A 432 14.22 -3.76 3.83
C HIS A 432 13.34 -4.25 2.68
N ASP A 433 13.23 -3.41 1.65
CA ASP A 433 12.46 -3.73 0.45
C ASP A 433 13.11 -3.13 -0.80
N ILE A 434 13.06 -3.87 -1.90
CA ILE A 434 13.51 -3.46 -3.24
C ILE A 434 12.71 -2.25 -3.74
N ALA A 435 11.51 -2.01 -3.21
CA ALA A 435 10.68 -0.85 -3.54
C ALA A 435 11.41 0.48 -3.31
N PHE A 436 12.36 0.52 -2.35
CA PHE A 436 13.15 1.70 -2.05
C PHE A 436 14.37 1.89 -2.96
N LEU A 437 14.63 0.97 -3.91
CA LEU A 437 15.77 1.08 -4.82
C LEU A 437 15.65 2.34 -5.70
N GLY A 438 14.50 2.59 -6.32
CA GLY A 438 14.28 3.79 -7.15
C GLY A 438 14.48 5.10 -6.38
N PRO A 439 13.74 5.34 -5.28
CA PRO A 439 13.98 6.50 -4.40
C PRO A 439 15.41 6.57 -3.85
N GLY A 440 16.03 5.42 -3.55
CA GLY A 440 17.40 5.34 -3.08
C GLY A 440 18.42 5.80 -4.12
N LEU A 441 18.22 5.47 -5.40
CA LEU A 441 19.05 5.94 -6.50
C LEU A 441 18.94 7.46 -6.66
N LEU A 442 17.72 8.01 -6.62
CA LEU A 442 17.49 9.47 -6.67
C LEU A 442 18.17 10.19 -5.50
N PHE A 443 18.02 9.66 -4.29
CA PHE A 443 18.69 10.23 -3.11
C PHE A 443 20.21 10.20 -3.25
N LEU A 444 20.76 9.07 -3.69
CA LEU A 444 22.21 8.89 -3.82
C LEU A 444 22.78 9.83 -4.89
N ASP A 445 22.08 9.96 -6.01
CA ASP A 445 22.45 10.87 -7.09
C ASP A 445 22.50 12.32 -6.60
N GLN A 446 21.44 12.80 -5.94
CA GLN A 446 21.42 14.14 -5.34
C GLN A 446 22.49 14.33 -4.24
N TYR A 447 22.79 13.29 -3.47
CA TYR A 447 23.86 13.33 -2.46
C TYR A 447 25.24 13.55 -3.09
N PHE A 448 25.47 13.00 -4.29
CA PHE A 448 26.68 13.21 -5.08
C PHE A 448 26.57 14.36 -6.08
N ASN A 449 25.78 15.40 -5.73
CA ASN A 449 25.57 16.61 -6.53
C ASN A 449 25.00 16.35 -7.94
N SER A 450 24.09 15.37 -8.06
CA SER A 450 23.37 15.04 -9.29
C SER A 450 24.34 14.76 -10.45
N PHE A 451 25.23 13.79 -10.25
CA PHE A 451 26.21 13.37 -11.27
C PHE A 451 25.53 12.77 -12.50
N ILE A 452 24.38 12.12 -12.32
CA ILE A 452 23.49 11.66 -13.38
C ILE A 452 22.35 12.68 -13.50
N ASP A 453 21.76 12.81 -14.69
CA ASP A 453 20.56 13.61 -14.85
C ASP A 453 19.42 13.05 -13.99
N GLU A 454 18.98 13.83 -12.99
CA GLU A 454 17.90 13.47 -12.07
C GLU A 454 16.62 13.05 -12.82
N TYR A 455 16.35 13.63 -14.00
CA TYR A 455 15.20 13.26 -14.83
C TYR A 455 15.33 11.83 -15.39
N LEU A 456 16.52 11.44 -15.82
CA LEU A 456 16.79 10.07 -16.27
C LEU A 456 16.68 9.09 -15.09
N VAL A 457 17.25 9.44 -13.94
CA VAL A 457 17.16 8.61 -12.73
C VAL A 457 15.69 8.46 -12.28
N LEU A 458 14.87 9.48 -12.44
CA LEU A 458 13.44 9.42 -12.15
C LEU A 458 12.69 8.45 -13.06
N TRP A 459 12.99 8.42 -14.36
CA TRP A 459 12.43 7.41 -15.28
C TRP A 459 12.86 5.99 -14.90
N ILE A 460 14.13 5.81 -14.54
CA ILE A 460 14.64 4.52 -14.05
C ILE A 460 13.88 4.12 -12.77
N ALA A 461 13.69 5.05 -11.83
CA ALA A 461 12.94 4.82 -10.60
C ALA A 461 11.49 4.42 -10.89
N LEU A 462 10.79 5.10 -11.81
CA LEU A 462 9.43 4.74 -12.23
C LEU A 462 9.38 3.29 -12.73
N VAL A 463 10.26 2.93 -13.68
CA VAL A 463 10.26 1.60 -14.30
C VAL A 463 10.57 0.52 -13.27
N LEU A 464 11.56 0.74 -12.41
CA LEU A 464 11.90 -0.20 -11.34
C LEU A 464 10.74 -0.38 -10.36
N SER A 465 10.12 0.71 -9.89
CA SER A 465 9.00 0.66 -8.95
C SER A 465 7.76 0.01 -9.56
N LEU A 466 7.44 0.27 -10.83
CA LEU A 466 6.35 -0.38 -11.54
C LEU A 466 6.60 -1.89 -11.70
N PHE A 467 7.78 -2.26 -12.18
CA PHE A 467 8.15 -3.66 -12.38
C PHE A 467 8.09 -4.45 -11.07
N ASP A 468 8.64 -3.88 -10.00
CA ASP A 468 8.67 -4.48 -8.68
C ASP A 468 7.26 -4.61 -8.07
N LEU A 469 6.39 -3.60 -8.22
CA LEU A 469 4.98 -3.68 -7.82
C LEU A 469 4.23 -4.78 -8.58
N VAL A 470 4.29 -4.79 -9.91
CA VAL A 470 3.61 -5.80 -10.75
C VAL A 470 4.08 -7.20 -10.39
N ARG A 471 5.40 -7.39 -10.29
CA ARG A 471 5.99 -8.67 -9.89
C ARG A 471 5.52 -9.10 -8.50
N TYR A 472 5.50 -8.19 -7.53
CA TYR A 472 5.02 -8.49 -6.18
C TYR A 472 3.57 -8.95 -6.20
N CYS A 473 2.67 -8.19 -6.85
CA CYS A 473 1.25 -8.52 -6.93
C CYS A 473 1.00 -9.85 -7.64
N VAL A 474 1.62 -10.09 -8.80
CA VAL A 474 1.50 -11.35 -9.55
C VAL A 474 2.00 -12.54 -8.72
N SER A 475 3.14 -12.38 -8.03
CA SER A 475 3.73 -13.43 -7.20
C SER A 475 2.82 -13.81 -6.03
N VAL A 476 2.33 -12.82 -5.29
CA VAL A 476 1.47 -13.02 -4.12
C VAL A 476 0.14 -13.63 -4.53
N CYS A 477 -0.51 -13.09 -5.58
CA CYS A 477 -1.79 -13.61 -6.06
C CYS A 477 -1.66 -15.07 -6.52
N ASN A 478 -0.62 -15.41 -7.29
CA ASN A 478 -0.42 -16.77 -7.78
C ASN A 478 -0.08 -17.75 -6.65
N GLN A 479 0.73 -17.35 -5.67
CA GLN A 479 1.04 -18.20 -4.51
C GLN A 479 -0.19 -18.50 -3.67
N ILE A 480 -1.00 -17.48 -3.37
CA ILE A 480 -2.23 -17.64 -2.61
C ILE A 480 -3.25 -18.46 -3.40
N ALA A 481 -3.43 -18.18 -4.69
CA ALA A 481 -4.35 -18.93 -5.55
C ALA A 481 -3.98 -20.42 -5.62
N SER A 482 -2.68 -20.71 -5.76
CA SER A 482 -2.15 -22.08 -5.73
C SER A 482 -2.40 -22.76 -4.38
N HIS A 483 -2.15 -22.05 -3.26
CA HIS A 483 -2.35 -22.57 -1.91
C HIS A 483 -3.82 -22.86 -1.60
N LEU A 484 -4.74 -21.96 -2.00
CA LEU A 484 -6.19 -22.09 -1.78
C LEU A 484 -6.89 -22.93 -2.86
N HIS A 485 -6.15 -23.42 -3.88
CA HIS A 485 -6.68 -24.18 -5.02
C HIS A 485 -7.81 -23.48 -5.80
N ILE A 486 -7.68 -22.16 -5.97
CA ILE A 486 -8.61 -21.30 -6.71
C ILE A 486 -7.94 -20.69 -7.95
N PHE A 487 -8.74 -20.25 -8.91
CA PHE A 487 -8.25 -19.47 -10.05
C PHE A 487 -8.44 -17.98 -9.78
N VAL A 488 -7.46 -17.16 -10.13
CA VAL A 488 -7.51 -15.71 -9.87
C VAL A 488 -8.66 -15.03 -10.62
N PHE A 489 -8.87 -15.39 -11.89
CA PHE A 489 -9.84 -14.71 -12.79
C PHE A 489 -10.96 -15.61 -13.31
N LYS A 490 -11.19 -16.77 -12.67
CA LYS A 490 -12.22 -17.71 -13.12
C LYS A 490 -12.96 -18.31 -11.92
N ILE A 491 -14.28 -18.32 -11.98
CA ILE A 491 -15.11 -19.05 -11.02
C ILE A 491 -15.19 -20.50 -11.49
N LYS A 492 -14.99 -21.46 -10.57
CA LYS A 492 -15.29 -22.86 -10.87
C LYS A 492 -16.80 -22.98 -11.08
N PRO A 493 -17.28 -23.60 -12.17
CA PRO A 493 -18.71 -23.84 -12.33
C PRO A 493 -19.23 -24.53 -11.07
N LEU A 494 -20.35 -24.04 -10.53
CA LEU A 494 -21.08 -24.79 -9.51
C LEU A 494 -21.37 -26.16 -10.11
N SER A 495 -20.67 -27.19 -9.65
CA SER A 495 -21.00 -28.56 -9.99
C SER A 495 -22.44 -28.77 -9.55
N THR A 496 -23.32 -29.11 -10.50
CA THR A 496 -24.69 -29.56 -10.29
C THR A 496 -24.68 -30.82 -9.41
N VAL A 497 -24.49 -30.65 -8.11
CA VAL A 497 -24.59 -31.69 -7.07
C VAL A 497 -25.75 -31.32 -6.14
N ALA A 498 -26.87 -30.91 -6.75
CA ALA A 498 -28.14 -30.66 -6.06
C ALA A 498 -29.32 -31.22 -6.90
N ALA A 499 -29.10 -32.37 -7.51
CA ALA A 499 -30.14 -33.18 -8.15
C ALA A 499 -29.78 -34.66 -8.00
N GLN A 500 -29.72 -35.14 -6.75
CA GLN A 500 -29.92 -36.54 -6.38
C GLN A 500 -30.68 -36.59 -5.07
#